data_AF-A0A286KR29-F1
#
_entry.id   AF-A0A286KR29-F1
#
_cell.length_a   1.000
_cell.length_b   1.000
_cell.length_c   1.000
_cell.angle_alpha   90.00
_cell.angle_beta   90.00
_cell.angle_gamma   90.00
#
_symmetry.space_group_name_H-M   'P 1'
#
loop_
_entity.id
_entity.type
_entity.pdbx_description
1 polymer ?
#
loop_
_entity_poly.entity_id
_entity_poly.type
_entity_poly.pdbx_seq_one_letter_code
_entity_poly.pdbx_strand_id
1 'polypeptide(L)'
;RHLSALRPGGLTRERAQMEAYDVHYSHYGRMCPIWTPEGPNIGLINSLSSYARVNEFGFIETPYRKVDIEKNAITDQIDYLTADEEDSYVVAQAISRTDVYGRFLDDEVVCRFR
;
A
#
# COMPACT_ATOMS: atom_id res chain seq x y z
N ARG A 1 6.48 -11.85 -9.05
CA ARG A 1 5.05 -11.86 -8.63
C ARG A 1 4.34 -10.78 -9.44
N HIS A 2 3.88 -11.09 -10.66
CA HIS A 2 3.35 -10.09 -11.60
C HIS A 2 1.81 -10.01 -11.57
N LEU A 3 1.29 -8.80 -11.69
CA LEU A 3 -0.12 -8.46 -11.83
C LEU A 3 -0.32 -7.91 -13.23
N SER A 4 -1.27 -8.45 -13.98
CA SER A 4 -1.52 -8.05 -15.36
C SER A 4 -2.99 -7.75 -15.57
N ALA A 5 -3.28 -6.53 -16.03
CA ALA A 5 -4.62 -6.09 -16.39
C ALA A 5 -5.07 -6.57 -17.78
N LEU A 6 -4.18 -7.17 -18.58
CA LEU A 6 -4.37 -7.47 -20.00
C LEU A 6 -4.93 -8.89 -20.29
N ARG A 7 -5.32 -9.65 -19.27
CA ARG A 7 -5.82 -11.02 -19.44
C ARG A 7 -7.27 -11.04 -19.95
N PRO A 8 -7.77 -12.17 -20.48
CA PRO A 8 -9.17 -12.30 -20.88
C PRO A 8 -10.12 -11.86 -19.76
N GLY A 9 -11.04 -10.93 -20.05
CA GLY A 9 -11.92 -10.30 -19.06
C GLY A 9 -11.37 -9.01 -18.42
N GLY A 10 -10.11 -8.66 -18.69
CA GLY A 10 -9.49 -7.40 -18.30
C GLY A 10 -9.53 -6.34 -19.39
N LEU A 11 -8.58 -5.40 -19.33
CA LEU A 11 -8.46 -4.30 -20.29
C LEU A 11 -7.80 -4.78 -21.60
N THR A 12 -8.26 -4.25 -22.73
CA THR A 12 -7.49 -4.28 -23.97
C THR A 12 -6.64 -3.03 -24.05
N ARG A 13 -5.50 -3.10 -24.77
CA ARG A 13 -4.60 -1.96 -24.93
C ARG A 13 -5.29 -0.73 -25.51
N GLU A 14 -6.22 -0.91 -26.45
CA GLU A 14 -6.94 0.23 -27.05
C GLU A 14 -8.00 0.85 -26.13
N ARG A 15 -8.39 0.15 -25.05
CA ARG A 15 -9.41 0.59 -24.10
C ARG A 15 -8.84 1.11 -22.79
N ALA A 16 -7.54 0.95 -22.56
CA ALA A 16 -6.88 1.50 -21.39
C ALA A 16 -6.82 3.03 -21.52
N GLN A 17 -7.53 3.73 -20.63
CA GLN A 17 -7.49 5.18 -20.53
C GLN A 17 -6.29 5.62 -19.70
N MET A 18 -5.93 6.90 -19.75
CA MET A 18 -4.74 7.44 -19.09
C MET A 18 -4.72 7.14 -17.57
N GLU A 19 -5.90 7.11 -16.94
CA GLU A 19 -6.09 6.81 -15.52
C GLU A 19 -5.68 5.38 -15.15
N ALA A 20 -5.75 4.43 -16.10
CA ALA A 20 -5.33 3.05 -15.88
C ALA A 20 -3.80 2.88 -15.86
N TYR A 21 -3.07 3.89 -16.34
CA TYR A 21 -1.61 3.90 -16.38
C TYR A 21 -0.98 4.57 -15.14
N ASP A 22 -1.77 5.36 -14.42
CA ASP A 22 -1.25 6.23 -13.36
C ASP A 22 -1.07 5.49 -12.02
N VAL A 23 -0.19 6.01 -11.17
CA VAL A 23 0.05 5.49 -9.83
C VAL A 23 -0.99 6.07 -8.88
N HIS A 24 -1.92 5.22 -8.44
CA HIS A 24 -2.90 5.60 -7.43
C HIS A 24 -2.31 5.56 -6.02
N TYR A 25 -2.79 6.41 -5.11
CA TYR A 25 -2.29 6.49 -3.74
C TYR A 25 -2.44 5.15 -2.97
N SER A 26 -3.51 4.41 -3.25
CA SER A 26 -3.77 3.11 -2.62
C SER A 26 -2.77 2.02 -3.02
N HIS A 27 -1.96 2.24 -4.08
CA HIS A 27 -0.90 1.32 -4.48
C HIS A 27 0.20 1.19 -3.42
N TYR A 28 0.31 2.16 -2.50
CA TYR A 28 1.34 2.17 -1.48
C TYR A 28 1.35 0.86 -0.68
N GLY A 29 2.51 0.21 -0.66
CA GLY A 29 2.69 -1.09 0.00
C GLY A 29 2.06 -2.28 -0.73
N ARG A 30 1.15 -2.09 -1.69
CA ARG A 30 0.40 -3.15 -2.40
C ARG A 30 1.02 -3.51 -3.74
N MET A 31 1.25 -2.51 -4.58
CA MET A 31 1.88 -2.64 -5.90
C MET A 31 3.13 -1.78 -5.97
N CYS A 32 4.17 -2.27 -6.63
CA CYS A 32 5.40 -1.53 -6.81
C CYS A 32 5.17 -0.40 -7.84
N PRO A 33 5.38 0.88 -7.47
CA PRO A 33 5.17 1.99 -8.41
C PRO A 33 6.30 2.17 -9.42
N ILE A 34 7.46 1.54 -9.18
CA ILE A 34 8.66 1.68 -10.01
C ILE A 34 8.78 0.52 -11.00
N TRP A 35 8.52 -0.69 -10.53
CA TRP A 35 8.67 -1.88 -11.36
C TRP A 35 7.43 -2.01 -12.25
N THR A 36 7.55 -1.49 -13.47
CA THR A 36 6.61 -1.71 -14.58
C THR A 36 7.42 -1.73 -15.89
N PRO A 37 7.04 -2.54 -16.89
CA PRO A 37 7.72 -2.53 -18.18
C PRO A 37 7.59 -1.16 -18.86
N GLU A 38 8.67 -0.64 -19.41
CA GLU A 38 8.60 0.56 -20.24
C GLU A 38 7.90 0.29 -21.59
N GLY A 39 7.34 1.34 -22.20
CA GLY A 39 6.67 1.27 -23.51
C GLY A 39 5.16 0.98 -23.41
N PRO A 40 4.56 0.27 -24.37
CA PRO A 40 3.10 0.19 -24.51
C PRO A 40 2.37 -0.60 -23.40
N ASN A 41 3.12 -1.28 -22.51
CA ASN A 41 2.56 -2.00 -21.37
C ASN A 41 2.87 -1.34 -20.01
N ILE A 42 3.44 -0.13 -20.02
CA ILE A 42 3.65 0.67 -18.80
C ILE A 42 2.33 0.74 -18.01
N GLY A 43 2.37 0.66 -16.68
CA GLY A 43 1.20 0.73 -15.80
C GLY A 43 0.22 -0.46 -15.88
N LEU A 44 0.17 -1.20 -16.99
CA LEU A 44 -0.75 -2.34 -17.20
C LEU A 44 -0.20 -3.67 -16.68
N ILE A 45 1.11 -3.74 -16.51
CA ILE A 45 1.81 -4.85 -15.87
C ILE A 45 2.58 -4.28 -14.68
N ASN A 46 2.19 -4.70 -13.49
CA ASN A 46 2.81 -4.29 -12.24
C ASN A 46 3.35 -5.50 -11.49
N SER A 47 4.15 -5.23 -10.46
CA SER A 47 4.58 -6.26 -9.52
C SER A 47 3.98 -6.04 -8.14
N LEU A 48 3.68 -7.15 -7.47
CA LEU A 48 3.25 -7.11 -6.08
C LEU A 48 4.43 -6.65 -5.20
N SER A 49 4.14 -5.79 -4.23
CA SER A 49 5.12 -5.32 -3.24
C SER A 49 5.59 -6.45 -2.32
N SER A 50 6.72 -6.24 -1.64
CA SER A 50 7.43 -7.28 -0.88
C SER A 50 6.57 -7.94 0.21
N TYR A 51 5.87 -7.13 1.01
CA TYR A 51 5.05 -7.60 2.13
C TYR A 51 3.57 -7.76 1.80
N ALA A 52 3.17 -7.46 0.58
CA ALA A 52 1.77 -7.55 0.17
C ALA A 52 1.31 -9.01 0.06
N ARG A 53 0.06 -9.21 0.47
CA ARG A 53 -0.67 -10.49 0.44
C ARG A 53 -2.01 -10.31 -0.27
N VAL A 54 -2.54 -11.40 -0.79
CA VAL A 54 -3.88 -11.42 -1.40
C VAL A 54 -4.79 -12.20 -0.47
N ASN A 55 -5.91 -11.61 -0.07
CA ASN A 55 -6.89 -12.27 0.79
C ASN A 55 -7.81 -13.22 -0.01
N GLU A 56 -8.70 -13.93 0.68
CA GLU A 56 -9.61 -14.92 0.07
C GLU A 56 -10.57 -14.30 -0.96
N PHE A 57 -10.86 -13.01 -0.82
CA PHE A 57 -11.71 -12.26 -1.74
C PHE A 57 -10.95 -11.66 -2.94
N GLY A 58 -9.63 -11.79 -2.95
CA GLY A 58 -8.77 -11.28 -4.03
C GLY A 58 -8.27 -9.84 -3.84
N PHE A 59 -8.52 -9.20 -2.70
CA PHE A 59 -7.98 -7.88 -2.38
C PHE A 59 -6.53 -7.98 -1.91
N ILE A 60 -5.75 -6.94 -2.21
CA ILE A 60 -4.36 -6.84 -1.78
C ILE A 60 -4.28 -6.11 -0.44
N GLU A 61 -3.65 -6.78 0.52
CA GLU A 61 -3.48 -6.29 1.88
C GLU A 61 -2.02 -6.05 2.21
N THR A 62 -1.79 -5.12 3.13
CA THR A 62 -0.46 -4.71 3.58
C THR A 62 -0.38 -4.71 5.10
N PRO A 63 0.73 -5.18 5.68
CA PRO A 63 0.89 -5.20 7.13
C PRO A 63 1.19 -3.81 7.68
N TYR A 64 0.54 -3.46 8.79
CA TYR A 64 0.81 -2.29 9.60
C TYR A 64 0.97 -2.68 11.07
N ARG A 65 1.80 -1.93 11.80
CA ARG A 65 1.89 -2.05 13.26
C ARG A 65 0.81 -1.17 13.89
N LYS A 66 0.05 -1.74 14.82
CA LYS A 66 -0.99 -1.01 15.54
C LYS A 66 -0.37 -0.08 16.58
N VAL A 67 -0.86 1.15 16.64
CA VAL A 67 -0.53 2.10 17.71
C VAL A 67 -1.61 2.02 18.79
N ASP A 68 -1.18 1.82 20.04
CA ASP A 68 -2.05 1.87 21.22
C ASP A 68 -2.17 3.33 21.66
N ILE A 69 -3.37 3.91 21.49
CA ILE A 69 -3.66 5.32 21.79
C ILE A 69 -3.59 5.58 23.30
N GLU A 70 -3.97 4.63 24.14
CA GLU A 70 -3.97 4.79 25.60
C GLU A 70 -2.53 4.84 26.14
N LYS A 71 -1.64 4.06 25.55
CA LYS A 71 -0.22 4.00 25.94
C LYS A 71 0.68 4.94 25.12
N ASN A 72 0.12 5.56 24.08
CA ASN A 72 0.84 6.35 23.09
C ASN A 72 2.09 5.64 22.53
N ALA A 73 1.96 4.33 22.26
CA ALA A 73 3.09 3.46 21.92
C ALA A 73 2.73 2.53 20.75
N ILE A 74 3.71 2.28 19.88
CA ILE A 74 3.62 1.28 18.82
C ILE A 74 3.68 -0.11 19.45
N THR A 75 2.74 -0.96 19.07
CA THR A 75 2.67 -2.35 19.52
C THR A 75 3.36 -3.31 18.54
N ASP A 76 3.62 -4.53 18.98
CA ASP A 76 4.11 -5.62 18.11
C ASP A 76 2.98 -6.34 17.36
N GLN A 77 1.73 -5.91 17.55
CA GLN A 77 0.61 -6.42 16.78
C GLN A 77 0.69 -5.91 15.34
N ILE A 78 0.68 -6.85 14.39
CA ILE A 78 0.68 -6.58 12.96
C ILE A 78 -0.70 -6.95 12.39
N ASP A 79 -1.41 -5.95 11.90
CA ASP A 79 -2.69 -6.12 11.24
C ASP A 79 -2.52 -5.92 9.73
N TYR A 80 -3.13 -6.79 8.93
CA TYR A 80 -3.15 -6.68 7.48
C TYR A 80 -4.39 -5.88 7.08
N LEU A 81 -4.19 -4.75 6.38
CA LEU A 81 -5.27 -3.87 5.99
C LEU A 81 -5.44 -3.84 4.48
N THR A 82 -6.69 -3.97 4.04
CA THR A 82 -7.12 -3.66 2.68
C THR A 82 -7.03 -2.15 2.40
N ALA A 83 -7.17 -1.74 1.14
CA ALA A 83 -7.13 -0.33 0.78
C ALA A 83 -8.27 0.47 1.43
N ASP A 84 -9.48 -0.09 1.48
CA ASP A 84 -10.64 0.57 2.07
C ASP A 84 -10.52 0.70 3.60
N GLU A 85 -9.97 -0.30 4.28
CA GLU A 85 -9.73 -0.24 5.72
C GLU A 85 -8.65 0.80 6.07
N GLU A 86 -7.57 0.85 5.29
CA GLU A 86 -6.48 1.81 5.47
C GLU A 86 -6.96 3.26 5.42
N ASP A 87 -7.89 3.59 4.53
CA ASP A 87 -8.43 4.95 4.36
C ASP A 87 -9.14 5.49 5.62
N SER A 88 -9.48 4.62 6.57
CA SER A 88 -10.07 5.00 7.86
C SER A 88 -9.03 5.36 8.93
N TYR A 89 -7.73 5.19 8.66
CA TYR A 89 -6.66 5.40 9.64
C TYR A 89 -5.63 6.43 9.18
N VAL A 90 -5.01 7.10 10.15
CA VAL A 90 -3.82 7.92 9.93
C VAL A 90 -2.59 7.03 10.01
N VAL A 91 -1.80 6.96 8.95
CA VAL A 91 -0.63 6.06 8.89
C VAL A 91 0.67 6.86 8.97
N ALA A 92 1.42 6.63 10.05
CA ALA A 92 2.74 7.22 10.24
C ALA A 92 3.82 6.52 9.39
N GLN A 93 4.90 7.23 9.09
CA GLN A 93 6.04 6.67 8.36
C GLN A 93 6.84 5.68 9.22
N ALA A 94 7.40 4.64 8.59
CA ALA A 94 8.22 3.64 9.28
C ALA A 94 9.55 4.19 9.81
N ILE A 95 10.02 5.33 9.30
CA ILE A 95 11.27 5.98 9.71
C ILE A 95 11.10 6.97 10.87
N SER A 96 9.87 7.14 11.37
CA SER A 96 9.57 8.04 12.48
C SER A 96 10.38 7.66 13.72
N ARG A 97 10.89 8.64 14.46
CA ARG A 97 11.80 8.39 15.58
C ARG A 97 11.01 7.89 16.78
N THR A 98 11.43 6.75 17.32
CA THR A 98 10.78 6.11 18.47
C THR A 98 11.77 5.78 19.57
N ASP A 99 11.29 5.76 20.81
CA ASP A 99 12.06 5.26 21.96
C ASP A 99 12.08 3.72 22.03
N VAL A 100 12.79 3.18 23.03
CA VAL A 100 12.88 1.72 23.27
C VAL A 100 11.55 1.09 23.67
N TYR A 101 10.57 1.89 24.07
CA TYR A 101 9.22 1.47 24.45
C TYR A 101 8.21 1.67 23.29
N GLY A 102 8.67 2.08 22.11
CA GLY A 102 7.84 2.29 20.93
C GLY A 102 7.04 3.60 20.93
N ARG A 103 7.35 4.56 21.80
CA ARG A 103 6.71 5.89 21.80
C ARG A 103 7.40 6.82 20.82
N PHE A 104 6.62 7.69 20.17
CA PHE A 104 7.19 8.72 19.30
C PHE A 104 8.00 9.73 20.11
N LEU A 105 9.18 10.09 19.61
CA LEU A 105 10.06 11.07 20.24
C LEU A 105 9.75 12.51 19.82
N ASP A 106 9.19 12.67 18.63
CA ASP A 106 8.84 13.96 18.05
C ASP A 106 7.35 14.25 18.31
N ASP A 107 7.00 15.49 18.65
CA ASP A 107 5.61 15.90 18.93
C ASP A 107 4.73 15.90 17.66
N GLU A 108 5.35 16.06 16.50
CA GLU A 108 4.70 16.00 15.19
C GLU A 108 5.36 14.93 14.32
N VAL A 109 4.54 14.10 13.67
CA VAL A 109 4.99 13.02 12.79
C VAL A 109 4.33 13.17 11.43
N VAL A 110 5.13 13.03 10.37
CA VAL A 110 4.60 13.03 9.01
C VAL A 110 3.79 11.76 8.79
N CYS A 111 2.51 11.96 8.52
CA CYS A 111 1.55 10.91 8.29
C CYS A 111 0.90 11.07 6.93
N ARG A 112 0.34 9.96 6.42
CA ARG A 112 -0.61 9.99 5.32
C ARG A 112 -2.02 9.78 5.86
N PHE A 113 -2.93 10.59 5.35
CA PHE A 113 -4.35 10.47 5.55
C PHE A 113 -5.00 11.10 4.33
N ARG A 114 -5.79 10.31 3.62
CA ARG A 114 -6.56 10.65 2.41
C ARG A 114 -6.11 11.90 1.64
#